data_AF-W1V4U5-F1
#
_entry.id   AF-W1V4U5-F1
#
_cell.length_a   1.000
_cell.length_b   1.000
_cell.length_c   1.000
_cell.angle_alpha   90.00
_cell.angle_beta   90.00
_cell.angle_gamma   90.00
#
_symmetry.space_group_name_H-M   'P 1'
#
loop_
_entity.id
_entity.type
_entity.pdbx_description
1 polymer ?
#
loop_
_entity_poly.entity_id
_entity_poly.type
_entity_poly.pdbx_seq_one_letter_code
_entity_poly.pdbx_strand_id
1 'polypeptide(L)'
;DAVCGALQCGWGGQVVSTMSCKLPFVAVTGDDHEKLESIVTSYGFEAIRNDHPELGQGVSIALGVHHLVNTSPIPLDGILCSVGDQPLLTSAVVHEVISAFSDNFHPKTIVVPHYGANCHSGNPVLFGSHWFDFLQQIQGD
;
A
#
# COMPACT_ATOMS: atom_id res chain seq x y z
N ASP A 1 12.53 3.46 0.85
CA ASP A 1 12.93 4.82 0.47
C ASP A 1 11.82 5.64 -0.19
N ALA A 2 11.19 5.22 -1.30
CA ALA A 2 10.16 6.03 -1.98
C ALA A 2 8.80 6.13 -1.26
N VAL A 3 8.20 5.03 -0.79
CA VAL A 3 6.86 5.04 -0.15
C VAL A 3 6.91 5.62 1.27
N CYS A 4 7.90 5.26 2.08
CA CYS A 4 8.08 5.89 3.40
C CYS A 4 8.63 7.30 3.33
N GLY A 5 9.55 7.63 2.41
CA GLY A 5 9.95 9.00 2.16
C GLY A 5 8.77 9.85 1.67
N ALA A 6 7.89 9.25 0.85
CA ALA A 6 6.66 9.88 0.40
C ALA A 6 5.75 10.27 1.58
N LEU A 7 5.60 9.37 2.54
CA LEU A 7 4.77 9.57 3.73
C LEU A 7 5.45 10.47 4.78
N GLN A 8 6.79 10.42 4.90
CA GLN A 8 7.57 11.23 5.84
C GLN A 8 7.68 12.69 5.41
N CYS A 9 7.74 13.00 4.10
CA CYS A 9 7.74 14.38 3.59
C CYS A 9 6.36 15.05 3.63
N GLY A 10 5.29 14.33 3.98
CA GLY A 10 3.91 14.82 4.00
C GLY A 10 3.43 15.48 5.29
N TRP A 11 4.15 15.33 6.40
CA TRP A 11 3.75 15.86 7.71
C TRP A 11 4.61 17.05 8.17
N GLY A 12 4.85 17.99 7.24
CA GLY A 12 5.50 19.28 7.50
C GLY A 12 4.57 20.43 7.86
N GLY A 13 3.28 20.18 8.09
CA GLY A 13 2.34 21.15 8.65
C GLY A 13 2.03 20.78 10.10
N GLN A 14 1.93 21.76 11.00
CA GLN A 14 1.41 21.53 12.35
C GLN A 14 -0.01 20.95 12.26
N VAL A 15 -0.11 19.62 12.29
CA VAL A 15 -1.34 18.92 12.62
C VAL A 15 -1.31 18.71 14.12
N VAL A 16 -2.26 19.33 14.81
CA VAL A 16 -2.52 19.13 16.23
C VAL A 16 -2.54 17.63 16.51
N SER A 17 -1.69 17.21 17.45
CA SER A 17 -1.56 15.84 17.90
C SER A 17 -2.89 15.36 18.48
N THR A 18 -3.65 14.61 17.69
CA THR A 18 -4.79 13.82 18.15
C THR A 18 -4.59 12.40 17.64
N MET A 19 -4.08 11.54 18.54
CA MET A 19 -3.85 10.10 18.37
C MET A 19 -2.90 9.73 17.21
N SER A 20 -1.65 9.40 17.56
CA SER A 20 -0.69 8.77 16.64
C SER A 20 -1.11 7.32 16.34
N CYS A 21 -2.21 7.14 15.60
CA CYS A 21 -2.44 5.89 14.89
C CYS A 21 -1.51 5.91 13.68
N LYS A 22 -0.31 5.36 13.82
CA LYS A 22 0.50 5.03 12.64
C LYS A 22 -0.33 4.05 11.84
N LEU A 23 -0.71 4.43 10.62
CA LEU A 23 -1.38 3.52 9.70
C LEU A 23 -0.47 2.28 9.54
N PRO A 24 -1.05 1.06 9.50
CA PRO A 24 -0.24 -0.14 9.36
C PRO A 24 0.41 -0.18 7.97
N PHE A 25 1.72 -0.39 7.94
CA PHE A 25 2.50 -0.53 6.71
C PHE A 25 3.04 -1.95 6.61
N VAL A 26 2.74 -2.64 5.51
CA VAL A 26 3.18 -4.02 5.26
C VAL A 26 3.97 -4.08 3.96
N ALA A 27 5.12 -4.75 4.02
CA ALA A 27 5.93 -5.09 2.87
C ALA A 27 5.95 -6.61 2.71
N VAL A 28 5.34 -7.10 1.63
CA VAL A 28 5.42 -8.51 1.27
C VAL A 28 6.65 -8.72 0.39
N THR A 29 7.46 -9.71 0.75
CA THR A 29 8.78 -9.99 0.15
C THR A 29 8.87 -11.47 -0.21
N GLY A 30 9.72 -11.84 -1.17
CA GLY A 30 9.90 -13.22 -1.65
C GLY A 30 11.29 -13.77 -1.32
N ASP A 31 11.99 -14.29 -2.33
CA ASP A 31 13.29 -14.98 -2.19
C ASP A 31 14.40 -14.18 -1.48
N ASP A 32 14.37 -12.85 -1.58
CA ASP A 32 15.34 -11.95 -0.91
C ASP A 32 14.87 -11.47 0.47
N HIS A 33 13.90 -12.17 1.10
CA HIS A 33 13.31 -11.78 2.39
C HIS A 33 14.37 -11.46 3.46
N GLU A 34 15.36 -12.32 3.66
CA GLU A 34 16.37 -12.14 4.72
C GLU A 34 17.21 -10.87 4.52
N LYS A 35 17.37 -10.40 3.28
CA LYS A 35 18.05 -9.14 2.97
C LYS A 35 17.11 -7.95 3.15
N LEU A 36 15.87 -8.08 2.69
CA LEU A 36 14.90 -6.99 2.62
C LEU A 36 14.24 -6.68 3.96
N GLU A 37 14.05 -7.66 4.84
CA GLU A 37 13.37 -7.53 6.13
C GLU A 37 13.95 -6.36 6.94
N SER A 38 15.27 -6.36 7.19
CA SER A 38 15.92 -5.30 7.95
C SER A 38 15.75 -3.92 7.32
N ILE A 39 15.72 -3.85 5.98
CA ILE A 39 15.58 -2.60 5.24
C ILE A 39 14.15 -2.08 5.43
N VAL A 40 13.13 -2.88 5.12
CA VAL A 40 11.73 -2.41 5.18
C VAL A 40 11.30 -2.11 6.61
N THR A 41 11.76 -2.88 7.60
CA THR A 41 11.49 -2.61 9.01
C THR A 41 12.16 -1.32 9.49
N SER A 42 13.35 -0.97 8.98
CA SER A 42 13.97 0.33 9.29
C SER A 42 13.14 1.53 8.80
N TYR A 43 12.29 1.33 7.78
CA TYR A 43 11.34 2.33 7.27
C TYR A 43 9.98 2.29 8.00
N GLY A 44 9.76 1.34 8.91
CA GLY A 44 8.53 1.20 9.68
C GLY A 44 7.48 0.28 9.06
N PHE A 45 7.85 -0.51 8.05
CA PHE A 45 7.01 -1.59 7.56
C PHE A 45 7.16 -2.84 8.43
N GLU A 46 6.06 -3.56 8.59
CA GLU A 46 6.10 -4.97 8.94
C GLU A 46 6.45 -5.80 7.69
N ALA A 47 7.44 -6.68 7.82
CA ALA A 47 7.88 -7.54 6.74
C ALA A 47 7.12 -8.86 6.80
N ILE A 48 6.57 -9.29 5.67
CA ILE A 48 5.93 -10.60 5.51
C ILE A 48 6.66 -11.34 4.39
N ARG A 49 6.97 -12.60 4.64
CA ARG A 49 7.52 -13.49 3.62
C ARG A 49 6.38 -14.16 2.85
N ASN A 50 6.40 -14.03 1.54
CA ASN A 50 5.70 -14.91 0.62
C ASN A 50 6.64 -16.07 0.29
N ASP A 51 6.32 -17.26 0.80
CA ASP A 51 7.10 -18.49 0.55
C ASP A 51 6.92 -19.04 -0.87
N HIS A 52 5.95 -18.52 -1.61
CA HIS A 52 5.60 -18.95 -2.96
C HIS A 52 5.53 -17.76 -3.94
N PRO A 53 6.61 -16.97 -4.13
CA PRO A 53 6.63 -15.84 -5.04
C PRO A 53 6.39 -16.24 -6.50
N GLU A 54 6.67 -17.50 -6.87
CA GLU A 54 6.42 -18.08 -8.19
C GLU A 54 4.94 -18.14 -8.57
N LEU A 55 4.02 -18.00 -7.61
CA LEU A 55 2.57 -18.01 -7.85
C LEU A 55 2.01 -16.65 -8.31
N GLY A 56 2.87 -15.64 -8.48
CA GLY A 56 2.52 -14.34 -9.07
C GLY A 56 2.23 -13.23 -8.05
N GLN A 57 2.09 -12.00 -8.54
CA GLN A 57 1.90 -10.81 -7.70
C GLN A 57 0.60 -10.83 -6.91
N GLY A 58 -0.44 -11.46 -7.46
CA GLY A 58 -1.73 -11.62 -6.81
C GLY A 58 -1.65 -12.29 -5.43
N VAL A 59 -0.79 -13.29 -5.29
CA VAL A 59 -0.56 -13.97 -3.99
C VAL A 59 0.07 -13.01 -2.97
N SER A 60 0.97 -12.13 -3.41
CA SER A 60 1.58 -11.14 -2.53
C SER A 60 0.56 -10.09 -2.07
N ILE A 61 -0.34 -9.66 -2.96
CA ILE A 61 -1.44 -8.75 -2.60
C ILE A 61 -2.35 -9.43 -1.58
N ALA A 62 -2.76 -10.68 -1.84
CA ALA A 62 -3.64 -11.44 -0.95
C ALA A 62 -3.05 -11.57 0.46
N LEU A 63 -1.77 -11.93 0.57
CA LEU A 63 -1.05 -12.02 1.85
C LEU A 63 -1.01 -10.68 2.58
N GLY A 64 -0.66 -9.60 1.88
CA GLY A 64 -0.57 -8.27 2.49
C GLY A 64 -1.93 -7.76 2.99
N VAL A 65 -2.98 -7.91 2.18
CA VAL A 65 -4.35 -7.51 2.57
C VAL A 65 -4.85 -8.34 3.74
N HIS A 66 -4.66 -9.67 3.70
CA HIS A 66 -5.06 -10.56 4.79
C HIS A 66 -4.42 -10.15 6.11
N HIS A 67 -3.13 -9.85 6.08
CA HIS A 67 -2.40 -9.40 7.27
C HIS A 67 -2.93 -8.07 7.81
N LEU A 68 -3.09 -7.07 6.94
CA LEU A 68 -3.60 -5.75 7.33
C LEU A 68 -4.99 -5.82 7.95
N VAL A 69 -5.90 -6.61 7.36
CA VAL A 69 -7.27 -6.77 7.87
C VAL A 69 -7.29 -7.44 9.24
N ASN A 70 -6.41 -8.42 9.49
CA ASN A 70 -6.40 -9.18 10.74
C ASN A 70 -5.61 -8.52 11.88
N THR A 71 -4.63 -7.67 11.57
CA THR A 71 -3.74 -7.06 12.57
C THR A 71 -4.08 -5.60 12.87
N SER A 72 -4.84 -4.94 12.00
CA SER A 72 -5.21 -3.54 12.22
C SER A 72 -6.09 -3.39 13.47
N PRO A 73 -5.76 -2.48 14.40
CA PRO A 73 -6.55 -2.26 15.61
C PRO A 73 -7.88 -1.53 15.33
N ILE A 74 -8.03 -0.98 14.13
CA ILE A 74 -9.23 -0.27 13.67
C ILE A 74 -9.65 -0.79 12.28
N PRO A 75 -10.95 -0.69 11.93
CA PRO A 75 -11.40 -0.96 10.57
C PRO A 75 -10.66 -0.07 9.56
N LEU A 76 -10.21 -0.66 8.45
CA LEU A 76 -9.57 0.06 7.36
C LEU A 76 -10.62 0.47 6.32
N ASP A 77 -10.61 1.75 5.93
CA ASP A 77 -11.48 2.29 4.89
C ASP A 77 -11.03 1.92 3.48
N GLY A 78 -9.72 1.78 3.29
CA GLY A 78 -9.10 1.37 2.04
C GLY A 78 -7.64 0.95 2.25
N ILE A 79 -7.11 0.21 1.28
CA ILE A 79 -5.71 -0.24 1.24
C ILE A 79 -5.09 0.28 -0.06
N LEU A 80 -3.93 0.92 0.06
CA LEU A 80 -3.12 1.36 -1.07
C LEU A 80 -2.07 0.29 -1.39
N CYS A 81 -2.24 -0.37 -2.53
CA CYS A 81 -1.31 -1.36 -3.04
C CYS A 81 -0.27 -0.69 -3.96
N SER A 82 1.01 -0.98 -3.74
CA SER A 82 2.13 -0.49 -4.55
C SER A 82 3.14 -1.62 -4.75
N VAL A 83 3.98 -1.50 -5.77
CA VAL A 83 5.08 -2.42 -6.04
C VAL A 83 6.41 -1.80 -5.59
N GLY A 84 7.34 -2.64 -5.14
CA GLY A 84 8.61 -2.17 -4.54
C GLY A 84 9.57 -1.50 -5.53
N ASP A 85 9.38 -1.73 -6.83
CA ASP A 85 10.27 -1.34 -7.93
C ASP A 85 9.77 -0.12 -8.71
N GLN A 86 9.07 0.83 -8.05
CA GLN A 86 8.66 2.11 -8.66
C GLN A 86 9.62 3.26 -8.33
N PRO A 87 10.76 3.42 -9.04
CA PRO A 87 11.75 4.46 -8.73
C PRO A 87 11.23 5.89 -8.96
N LEU A 88 10.18 6.07 -9.76
CA LEU A 88 9.60 7.37 -10.09
C LEU A 88 8.37 7.72 -9.22
N LEU A 89 7.99 6.84 -8.27
CA LEU A 89 6.88 7.12 -7.37
C LEU A 89 7.24 8.25 -6.40
N THR A 90 6.35 9.22 -6.24
CA THR A 90 6.55 10.38 -5.36
C THR A 90 5.46 10.47 -4.27
N SER A 91 5.73 11.24 -3.21
CA SER A 91 4.73 11.61 -2.20
C SER A 91 3.49 12.23 -2.80
N ALA A 92 3.67 13.11 -3.77
CA ALA A 92 2.58 13.85 -4.40
C ALA A 92 1.56 12.89 -5.01
N VAL A 93 2.03 11.86 -5.71
CA VAL A 93 1.14 10.85 -6.32
C VAL A 93 0.36 10.08 -5.25
N VAL A 94 1.05 9.62 -4.19
CA VAL A 94 0.38 8.89 -3.09
C VAL A 94 -0.68 9.75 -2.42
N HIS A 95 -0.36 11.02 -2.14
CA HIS A 95 -1.31 11.96 -1.56
C HIS A 95 -2.50 12.25 -2.47
N GLU A 96 -2.27 12.41 -3.77
CA GLU A 96 -3.34 12.66 -4.74
C GLU A 96 -4.30 11.46 -4.83
N VAL A 97 -3.77 10.24 -4.82
CA VAL A 97 -4.58 9.01 -4.77
C VAL A 97 -5.41 8.95 -3.50
N ILE A 98 -4.82 9.25 -2.33
CA ILE A 98 -5.54 9.28 -1.05
C ILE A 98 -6.60 10.40 -1.04
N SER A 99 -6.27 11.60 -1.49
CA SER A 99 -7.20 12.73 -1.55
C SER A 99 -8.39 12.40 -2.46
N ALA A 100 -8.14 11.86 -3.65
CA ALA A 100 -9.19 11.46 -4.57
C ALA A 100 -10.10 10.38 -3.98
N PHE A 101 -9.55 9.45 -3.19
CA PHE A 101 -10.34 8.47 -2.46
C PHE A 101 -11.19 9.12 -1.37
N SER A 102 -10.62 10.02 -0.57
CA SER A 102 -11.35 10.73 0.48
C SER A 102 -12.47 11.62 -0.06
N ASP A 103 -12.21 12.35 -1.15
CA ASP A 103 -13.19 13.23 -1.79
C ASP A 103 -14.35 12.45 -2.43
N ASN A 104 -14.09 11.20 -2.83
CA ASN A 104 -15.08 10.30 -3.45
C ASN A 104 -15.31 9.06 -2.59
N PHE A 105 -15.32 9.25 -1.26
CA PHE A 105 -15.31 8.14 -0.32
C PHE A 105 -16.55 7.24 -0.49
N HIS A 106 -16.30 5.99 -0.81
CA HIS A 106 -17.28 4.92 -0.84
C HIS A 106 -16.54 3.57 -0.71
N PRO A 107 -17.08 2.56 0.00
CA PRO A 107 -16.39 1.27 0.17
C PRO A 107 -16.00 0.57 -1.14
N LYS A 108 -16.70 0.87 -2.24
CA LYS A 108 -16.43 0.32 -3.58
C LYS A 108 -15.47 1.17 -4.43
N THR A 109 -15.04 2.34 -3.95
CA THR A 109 -14.15 3.23 -4.71
C THR A 109 -12.81 2.54 -4.94
N ILE A 110 -12.32 2.60 -6.18
CA ILE A 110 -10.97 2.22 -6.56
C ILE A 110 -10.34 3.46 -7.21
N VAL A 111 -9.15 3.84 -6.74
CA VAL A 111 -8.42 4.99 -7.28
C VAL A 111 -7.13 4.51 -7.91
N VAL A 112 -6.92 4.89 -9.17
CA VAL A 112 -5.75 4.52 -9.97
C VAL A 112 -5.16 5.79 -10.58
N PRO A 113 -3.86 6.08 -10.38
CA PRO A 113 -3.19 7.18 -11.06
C PRO A 113 -2.98 6.85 -12.54
N HIS A 114 -3.03 7.89 -13.38
CA HIS A 114 -2.71 7.83 -14.80
C HIS A 114 -1.40 8.56 -15.08
N TYR A 115 -0.49 7.93 -15.82
CA TYR A 115 0.84 8.46 -16.12
C TYR A 115 1.07 8.69 -17.61
N GLY A 116 1.90 9.71 -17.90
CA GLY A 116 2.36 10.05 -19.24
C GLY A 116 1.28 10.65 -20.15
N ALA A 117 1.68 11.03 -21.36
CA ALA A 117 0.78 11.66 -22.34
C ALA A 117 -0.37 10.74 -22.81
N ASN A 118 -0.19 9.42 -22.68
CA ASN A 118 -1.17 8.42 -23.07
C ASN A 118 -2.13 8.04 -21.92
N CYS A 119 -2.03 8.69 -20.75
CA CYS A 119 -2.86 8.43 -19.57
C CYS A 119 -2.94 6.94 -19.19
N HIS A 120 -1.80 6.25 -19.14
CA HIS A 120 -1.78 4.83 -18.76
C HIS A 120 -1.97 4.66 -17.25
N SER A 121 -2.89 3.79 -16.87
CA SER A 121 -3.12 3.40 -15.48
C SER A 121 -1.88 2.69 -14.91
N GLY A 122 -1.55 2.94 -13.65
CA GLY A 122 -0.45 2.26 -12.99
C GLY A 122 -0.53 2.29 -11.46
N ASN A 123 0.46 1.70 -10.80
CA ASN A 123 0.56 1.71 -9.35
C ASN A 123 0.99 3.09 -8.82
N PRO A 124 0.61 3.48 -7.59
CA PRO A 124 -0.15 2.68 -6.62
C PRO A 124 -1.66 2.73 -6.83
N VAL A 125 -2.36 1.64 -6.52
CA VAL A 125 -3.83 1.55 -6.61
C VAL A 125 -4.43 1.49 -5.21
N LEU A 126 -5.42 2.34 -4.94
CA LEU A 126 -6.15 2.34 -3.67
C LEU A 126 -7.49 1.63 -3.86
N PHE A 127 -7.72 0.59 -3.07
CA PHE A 127 -8.97 -0.17 -3.04
C PHE A 127 -9.75 0.12 -1.77
N GLY A 128 -11.02 0.50 -1.90
CA GLY A 128 -11.93 0.62 -0.77
C GLY A 128 -12.26 -0.72 -0.11
N SER A 129 -12.75 -0.67 1.13
CA SER A 129 -12.97 -1.83 2.00
C SER A 129 -13.89 -2.92 1.45
N HIS A 130 -14.77 -2.62 0.49
CA HIS A 130 -15.60 -3.63 -0.17
C HIS A 130 -14.77 -4.71 -0.87
N TRP A 131 -13.56 -4.36 -1.30
CA TRP A 131 -12.73 -5.22 -2.12
C TRP A 131 -11.83 -6.15 -1.32
N PHE A 132 -11.68 -5.98 -0.01
CA PHE A 132 -10.70 -6.73 0.79
C PHE A 132 -10.91 -8.24 0.73
N ASP A 133 -12.15 -8.72 0.79
CA ASP A 133 -12.45 -10.15 0.69
C ASP A 133 -12.07 -10.72 -0.68
N PHE A 134 -12.23 -9.93 -1.74
CA PHE A 134 -11.86 -10.33 -3.11
C PHE A 134 -10.34 -10.29 -3.29
N LEU A 135 -9.67 -9.26 -2.77
CA LEU A 135 -8.21 -9.12 -2.85
C LEU A 135 -7.49 -10.28 -2.14
N GLN A 136 -8.03 -10.76 -1.01
CA GLN A 136 -7.49 -11.94 -0.29
C GLN A 136 -7.61 -13.26 -1.06
N GLN A 137 -8.36 -13.29 -2.16
CA GLN A 137 -8.60 -14.49 -2.97
C GLN A 137 -7.88 -14.44 -4.32
N ILE A 138 -7.11 -13.39 -4.60
CA ILE A 138 -6.38 -13.25 -5.87
C ILE A 138 -5.30 -14.34 -5.93
N GLN A 139 -5.18 -14.94 -7.11
CA GLN A 139 -4.18 -15.94 -7.47
C GLN A 139 -3.56 -15.54 -8.80
N GLY A 140 -2.32 -15.96 -9.05
CA GLY A 140 -1.63 -15.66 -10.30
C GLY A 140 -1.03 -14.25 -10.36
N ASP A 141 -0.73 -13.83 -11.57
CA ASP A 141 -0.17 -12.51 -11.92
C ASP A 141 -1.24 -11.59 -12.51
#